data_AF-A0A7X4W7L8-F1
#
_entry.id   AF-A0A7X4W7L8-F1
#
_cell.length_a   1.000
_cell.length_b   1.000
_cell.length_c   1.000
_cell.angle_alpha   90.00
_cell.angle_beta   90.00
_cell.angle_gamma   90.00
#
_symmetry.space_group_name_H-M   'P 1'
#
loop_
_entity.id
_entity.type
_entity.pdbx_description
1 polymer ?
#
loop_
_entity_poly.entity_id
_entity_poly.type
_entity_poly.pdbx_seq_one_letter_code
_entity_poly.pdbx_strand_id
1 'polypeptide(L)' 'MKDEVEFIYIAIICVFLVVLGHFILMKNVAYFAWAEATAAAIPFLLIGLGVAAVRRAANIDKKNTSAD' A
#
# COMPACT_ATOMS: atom_id res chain seq x y z
N MET A 1 -13.38 13.94 -8.78
CA MET A 1 -12.42 14.83 -8.06
C MET A 1 -11.90 14.23 -6.75
N LYS A 2 -12.73 13.97 -5.70
CA LYS A 2 -12.25 13.38 -4.43
C LYS A 2 -11.65 11.97 -4.61
N ASP A 3 -12.30 11.11 -5.38
CA ASP A 3 -11.87 9.72 -5.60
C ASP A 3 -10.53 9.56 -6.34
N GLU A 4 -10.20 10.49 -7.25
CA GLU A 4 -8.96 10.49 -8.04
C GLU A 4 -7.74 10.89 -7.19
N VAL A 5 -7.92 11.85 -6.28
CA VAL A 5 -6.87 12.27 -5.35
C VAL A 5 -6.55 11.16 -4.35
N GLU A 6 -7.54 10.37 -3.93
CA GLU A 6 -7.26 9.18 -3.12
C GLU A 6 -6.45 8.12 -3.89
N PHE A 7 -6.63 7.99 -5.21
CA PHE A 7 -5.88 7.02 -6.01
C PHE A 7 -4.42 7.45 -6.17
N ILE A 8 -4.18 8.74 -6.44
CA ILE A 8 -2.82 9.28 -6.56
C ILE A 8 -2.06 9.13 -5.23
N TYR A 9 -2.73 9.37 -4.10
CA TYR A 9 -2.14 9.28 -2.77
C TYR A 9 -1.71 7.86 -2.43
N ILE A 10 -2.58 6.87 -2.68
CA ILE A 10 -2.27 5.44 -2.48
C ILE A 10 -1.11 5.01 -3.37
N ALA A 11 -1.07 5.47 -4.64
CA ALA A 11 0.01 5.14 -5.57
C ALA A 11 1.36 5.69 -5.12
N ILE A 12 1.40 6.95 -4.64
CA ILE A 12 2.61 7.59 -4.11
C ILE A 12 3.12 6.81 -2.89
N ILE A 13 2.23 6.46 -1.95
CA ILE A 13 2.57 5.64 -0.78
C ILE A 13 3.11 4.27 -1.23
N CYS A 14 2.45 3.61 -2.17
CA CYS A 14 2.87 2.30 -2.67
C CYS A 14 4.29 2.33 -3.27
N VAL A 15 4.61 3.32 -4.11
CA VAL A 15 5.96 3.52 -4.66
C VAL A 15 6.99 3.74 -3.55
N PHE A 16 6.67 4.58 -2.57
CA PHE A 16 7.58 4.87 -1.45
C PHE A 16 7.88 3.61 -0.64
N LEU A 17 6.86 2.79 -0.38
CA LEU A 17 6.96 1.51 0.31
C LEU A 17 7.83 0.50 -0.45
N VAL A 18 7.68 0.43 -1.77
CA VAL A 18 8.47 -0.49 -2.63
C VAL A 18 9.95 -0.11 -2.62
N VAL A 19 10.28 1.18 -2.72
CA VAL A 19 11.66 1.67 -2.64
C VAL A 19 12.30 1.34 -1.29
N LEU A 20 11.55 1.54 -0.19
CA LEU A 20 12.01 1.17 1.15
C LEU A 20 12.25 -0.34 1.28
N GLY A 21 11.37 -1.19 0.71
CA GLY A 21 11.56 -2.64 0.71
C GLY A 21 12.84 -3.08 -0.01
N HIS A 22 13.19 -2.43 -1.12
CA HIS A 22 14.42 -2.71 -1.84
C HIS A 22 15.67 -2.28 -1.05
N PHE A 23 15.56 -1.19 -0.30
CA PHE A 23 16.62 -0.69 0.58
C PHE A 23 16.81 -1.57 1.83
N ILE A 24 15.73 -2.12 2.40
CA ILE A 24 15.75 -2.97 3.59
C ILE A 24 16.36 -4.36 3.34
N LEU A 25 16.22 -4.87 2.11
CA LEU A 25 16.73 -6.20 1.72
C LEU A 25 18.25 -6.23 1.49
N MET A 26 18.88 -5.06 1.49
CA MET A 26 20.33 -4.96 1.35
C MET A 26 20.99 -5.57 2.59
N LYS A 27 21.82 -6.59 2.40
CA LYS A 27 22.44 -7.46 3.43
C LYS A 27 23.07 -6.72 4.63
N ASN A 28 23.44 -5.45 4.46
CA ASN A 28 24.07 -4.63 5.50
C ASN A 28 23.06 -3.89 6.42
N VAL A 29 21.79 -3.84 6.04
CA VAL A 29 20.73 -3.13 6.76
C VAL A 29 20.02 -4.06 7.76
N ALA A 30 20.04 -5.37 7.54
CA ALA A 30 19.49 -6.38 8.45
C ALA A 30 20.08 -6.37 9.88
N TYR A 31 21.20 -5.68 10.11
CA TYR A 31 21.81 -5.52 11.43
C TYR A 31 21.35 -4.26 12.19
N PHE A 32 20.59 -3.37 11.53
CA PHE A 32 20.07 -2.14 12.13
C PHE A 32 18.64 -2.35 12.64
N ALA A 33 18.37 -1.94 13.88
CA ALA A 33 17.03 -2.04 14.50
C ALA A 33 15.91 -1.34 13.69
N TRP A 34 16.27 -0.31 12.90
CA TRP A 34 15.34 0.36 11.97
C TRP A 34 14.88 -0.53 10.81
N ALA A 35 15.71 -1.49 10.41
CA ALA A 35 15.39 -2.46 9.37
C ALA A 35 14.40 -3.51 9.85
N GLU A 36 14.58 -4.02 11.07
CA GLU A 36 13.65 -4.97 11.69
C GLU A 36 12.26 -4.35 11.85
N ALA A 37 12.19 -3.09 12.30
CA ALA A 37 10.93 -2.34 12.39
C ALA A 37 10.24 -2.18 11.02
N THR A 38 11.00 -1.86 9.98
CA THR A 38 10.45 -1.71 8.62
C THR A 38 10.04 -3.06 8.04
N ALA A 39 10.82 -4.11 8.27
CA ALA A 39 10.50 -5.47 7.84
C ALA A 39 9.20 -5.99 8.48
N ALA A 40 8.98 -5.68 9.76
CA ALA A 40 7.71 -5.97 10.45
C ALA A 40 6.55 -5.08 9.97
N ALA A 41 6.83 -3.88 9.46
CA ALA A 41 5.82 -2.99 8.89
C ALA A 41 5.34 -3.44 7.49
N ILE A 42 6.18 -4.14 6.70
CA ILE A 42 5.81 -4.67 5.38
C ILE A 42 4.50 -5.49 5.40
N PRO A 43 4.33 -6.52 6.25
CA PRO A 43 3.08 -7.29 6.30
C PRO A 43 1.89 -6.43 6.72
N PHE A 44 2.06 -5.44 7.60
CA PHE A 44 0.99 -4.50 7.97
C PHE A 44 0.55 -3.64 6.78
N LEU A 45 1.50 -3.15 5.98
CA LEU A 45 1.21 -2.36 4.79
C LEU A 45 0.56 -3.19 3.69
N LEU A 46 0.99 -4.45 3.51
CA LEU A 46 0.36 -5.39 2.59
C LEU A 46 -1.10 -5.66 2.95
N ILE A 47 -1.40 -5.83 4.25
CA ILE A 47 -2.77 -6.00 4.74
C ILE A 47 -3.59 -4.73 4.45
N GLY A 48 -3.05 -3.56 4.77
CA GLY A 48 -3.71 -2.27 4.53
C GLY A 48 -4.03 -2.04 3.05
N LEU A 49 -3.08 -2.35 2.17
CA LEU A 49 -3.26 -2.24 0.73
C LEU A 49 -4.29 -3.24 0.21
N GLY A 50 -4.27 -4.48 0.71
CA GLY A 50 -5.26 -5.51 0.36
C GLY A 50 -6.68 -5.10 0.73
N VAL A 51 -6.89 -4.60 1.95
CA VAL A 51 -8.21 -4.11 2.40
C VAL A 51 -8.67 -2.90 1.59
N ALA A 52 -7.77 -1.96 1.30
CA ALA A 52 -8.08 -0.80 0.47
C ALA A 52 -8.48 -1.21 -0.95
N ALA A 53 -7.76 -2.18 -1.55
CA ALA A 53 -8.07 -2.71 -2.88
C ALA A 53 -9.45 -3.40 -2.91
N VAL A 54 -9.75 -4.25 -1.93
CA VAL A 54 -11.06 -4.92 -1.82
C VAL A 54 -12.19 -3.91 -1.63
N ARG A 55 -12.01 -2.91 -0.76
CA ARG A 55 -13.01 -1.84 -0.56
C ARG A 55 -13.24 -1.01 -1.82
N ARG A 56 -12.16 -0.63 -2.52
CA ARG A 56 -12.25 0.08 -3.80
C ARG A 56 -13.00 -0.76 -4.84
N ALA A 57 -12.64 -2.03 -5.00
CA ALA A 57 -13.32 -2.93 -5.94
C ALA A 57 -14.81 -3.06 -5.62
N ALA A 58 -15.17 -3.26 -4.35
CA ALA A 58 -16.55 -3.34 -3.91
C ALA A 58 -17.34 -2.04 -4.12
N ASN A 59 -16.72 -0.87 -3.91
CA ASN A 59 -17.38 0.42 -4.17
C ASN A 59 -17.57 0.69 -5.67
N ILE A 60 -16.61 0.29 -6.51
CA ILE A 60 -16.72 0.43 -7.98
C ILE A 60 -17.85 -0.46 -8.49
N ASP A 61 -17.94 -1.71 -8.01
CA ASP A 61 -19.02 -2.65 -8.34
C ASP A 61 -20.41 -2.07 -7.99
N LYS A 62 -20.58 -1.54 -6.77
CA LYS A 62 -21.83 -0.87 -6.35
C LYS A 62 -22.17 0.37 -7.19
N LYS A 63 -21.17 1.11 -7.65
CA LYS A 63 -21.39 2.29 -8.50
C LYS A 63 -21.85 1.90 -9.90
N ASN A 64 -21.37 0.78 -10.44
CA ASN A 64 -21.76 0.28 -11.75
C ASN A 64 -23.15 -0.37 -11.77
N THR A 65 -23.60 -1.00 -10.67
CA THR A 65 -24.95 -1.60 -10.59
C THR A 65 -26.09 -0.60 -10.32
N SER A 66 -25.78 0.67 -9.99
CA SER A 66 -26.79 1.72 -9.72
C SER A 66 -26.94 2.73 -10.87
N ALA A 67 -26.21 2.51 -11.96
CA ALA A 67 -26.28 3.31 -13.19
C ALA A 67 -27.05 2.58 -14.32
N ASP A 68 -27.62 1.42 -14.00
CA ASP A 68 -28.63 0.67 -14.78
C ASP A 68 -30.00 0.85 -14.08
#